data_AF-A0A6G3Y105-F1
#
_entry.id   AF-A0A6G3Y105-F1
#
_cell.length_a   1.000
_cell.length_b   1.000
_cell.length_c   1.000
_cell.angle_alpha   90.00
_cell.angle_beta   90.00
_cell.angle_gamma   90.00
#
_symmetry.space_group_name_H-M   'P 1'
#
loop_
_entity.id
_entity.type
_entity.pdbx_description
1 polymer ?
#
loop_
_entity_poly.entity_id
_entity_poly.type
_entity_poly.pdbx_seq_one_letter_code
_entity_poly.pdbx_strand_id
1 'polypeptide(L)'
;TGDFLFARASHILADLGPEAVRIQAEAFERLVTGQILETAGPRDGRDPVDHYLDVLSGKTGSLVAVSGRLGAMMSGADERTVDVLTQYGERLGIAFQLADDVLDIASDSHESG
;
A
#
# COMPACT_ATOMS: atom_id res chain seq x y z
N THR A 1 8.09 -4.83 19.15
CA THR A 1 8.70 -3.64 18.50
C THR A 1 7.77 -3.01 17.48
N GLY A 2 7.07 -3.80 16.64
CA GLY A 2 6.08 -3.28 15.66
C GLY A 2 4.92 -2.49 16.29
N ASP A 3 4.23 -3.05 17.29
CA ASP A 3 3.09 -2.37 17.93
C ASP A 3 3.46 -1.02 18.56
N PHE A 4 4.69 -0.91 19.07
CA PHE A 4 5.21 0.36 19.60
C PHE A 4 5.39 1.40 18.49
N LEU A 5 5.96 1.01 17.35
CA LEU A 5 6.11 1.91 16.20
C LEU A 5 4.76 2.31 15.62
N PHE A 6 3.81 1.37 15.57
CA PHE A 6 2.44 1.64 15.16
C PHE A 6 1.80 2.67 16.10
N ALA A 7 1.85 2.46 17.42
CA ALA A 7 1.32 3.40 18.40
C ALA A 7 1.98 4.79 18.28
N ARG A 8 3.30 4.84 18.02
CA ARG A 8 4.02 6.11 17.82
C ARG A 8 3.59 6.81 16.53
N ALA A 9 3.41 6.08 15.44
CA ALA A 9 2.92 6.62 14.17
C ALA A 9 1.49 7.13 14.29
N SER A 10 0.59 6.39 14.94
CA SER A 10 -0.78 6.83 15.21
C SER A 10 -0.83 8.09 16.07
N HIS A 11 0.06 8.23 17.06
CA HIS A 11 0.17 9.45 17.85
C HIS A 11 0.59 10.66 17.00
N ILE A 12 1.59 10.50 16.12
CA ILE A 12 2.01 11.58 15.21
C ILE A 12 0.87 11.95 14.26
N LEU A 13 0.13 10.95 13.76
CA LEU A 13 -0.94 11.18 12.82
C LEU A 13 -2.16 11.85 13.47
N ALA A 14 -2.42 11.59 14.76
CA ALA A 14 -3.49 12.23 15.51
C ALA A 14 -3.31 13.76 15.58
N ASP A 15 -2.07 14.26 15.59
CA ASP A 15 -1.76 15.69 15.54
C ASP A 15 -2.16 16.33 14.19
N LEU A 16 -2.35 15.53 13.13
CA LEU A 16 -2.83 15.98 11.81
C LEU A 16 -4.36 16.04 11.71
N GLY A 17 -5.07 15.56 12.74
CA GLY A 17 -6.53 15.62 12.83
C GLY A 17 -7.25 14.31 12.49
N PRO A 18 -8.57 14.25 12.77
CA PRO A 18 -9.35 13.02 12.73
C PRO A 18 -9.49 12.42 11.32
N GLU A 19 -9.40 13.24 10.28
CA GLU A 19 -9.44 12.75 8.90
C GLU A 19 -8.18 11.97 8.54
N ALA A 20 -7.00 12.45 8.92
CA ALA A 20 -5.75 11.74 8.70
C ALA A 20 -5.75 10.37 9.40
N VAL A 21 -6.25 10.32 10.64
CA VAL A 21 -6.41 9.06 11.39
C VAL A 21 -7.33 8.08 10.67
N ARG A 22 -8.47 8.55 10.13
CA ARG A 22 -9.38 7.71 9.36
C ARG A 22 -8.72 7.16 8.10
N ILE A 23 -8.03 8.01 7.35
CA ILE A 23 -7.30 7.64 6.13
C ILE A 23 -6.23 6.58 6.41
N GLN A 24 -5.49 6.71 7.51
CA GLN A 24 -4.53 5.69 7.94
C GLN A 24 -5.21 4.38 8.31
N ALA A 25 -6.32 4.41 9.05
CA ALA A 25 -7.05 3.20 9.43
C ALA A 25 -7.56 2.45 8.19
N GLU A 26 -8.12 3.15 7.20
CA GLU A 26 -8.54 2.58 5.91
C GLU A 26 -7.36 1.96 5.15
N ALA A 27 -6.19 2.63 5.12
CA ALA A 27 -5.01 2.09 4.47
C ALA A 27 -4.50 0.82 5.17
N PHE A 28 -4.53 0.77 6.50
CA PHE A 28 -4.16 -0.43 7.25
C PHE A 28 -5.13 -1.59 7.03
N GLU A 29 -6.44 -1.31 6.99
CA GLU A 29 -7.43 -2.33 6.65
C GLU A 29 -7.14 -2.93 5.27
N ARG A 30 -6.83 -2.08 4.27
CA ARG A 30 -6.45 -2.53 2.93
C ARG A 30 -5.16 -3.35 2.93
N LEU A 31 -4.14 -2.92 3.68
CA LEU A 31 -2.87 -3.65 3.82
C LEU A 31 -3.09 -5.04 4.39
N VAL A 32 -3.81 -5.13 5.52
CA VAL A 32 -4.06 -6.42 6.19
C VAL A 32 -4.93 -7.32 5.31
N THR A 33 -5.91 -6.76 4.61
CA THR A 33 -6.72 -7.50 3.64
C THR A 33 -5.87 -8.05 2.49
N GLY A 34 -4.92 -7.26 1.96
CA GLY A 34 -3.96 -7.71 0.94
C GLY A 34 -3.10 -8.89 1.42
N GLN A 35 -2.61 -8.84 2.66
CA GLN A 35 -1.84 -9.94 3.27
C GLN A 35 -2.68 -11.21 3.47
N ILE A 36 -3.95 -11.05 3.85
CA ILE A 36 -4.89 -12.17 3.97
C ILE A 36 -5.16 -12.79 2.59
N LEU A 37 -5.37 -11.97 1.55
CA LEU A 37 -5.59 -12.44 0.19
C LEU A 37 -4.39 -13.20 -0.35
N GLU A 38 -3.18 -12.71 -0.11
CA GLU A 38 -1.93 -13.39 -0.47
C GLU A 38 -1.86 -14.80 0.13
N THR A 39 -2.20 -14.91 1.42
CA THR A 39 -2.18 -16.18 2.15
C THR A 39 -3.29 -17.13 1.68
N ALA A 40 -4.46 -16.59 1.33
CA ALA A 40 -5.62 -17.37 0.92
C ALA A 40 -5.53 -17.88 -0.53
N GLY A 41 -4.83 -17.16 -1.40
CA GLY A 41 -4.74 -17.45 -2.82
C GLY A 41 -6.03 -17.13 -3.61
N PRO A 42 -6.00 -17.33 -4.95
CA PRO A 42 -7.14 -17.06 -5.80
C PRO A 42 -8.28 -18.06 -5.52
N ARG A 43 -9.52 -17.54 -5.49
CA ARG A 43 -10.74 -18.37 -5.41
C ARG A 43 -10.98 -19.10 -6.73
N ASP A 44 -11.72 -20.21 -6.68
CA ASP A 44 -12.11 -20.97 -7.87
C ASP A 44 -12.73 -20.08 -8.95
N GLY A 45 -12.22 -20.21 -10.18
CA GLY A 45 -12.69 -19.45 -11.34
C GLY A 45 -12.23 -17.99 -11.40
N ARG A 46 -11.44 -17.52 -10.43
CA ARG A 46 -10.81 -16.19 -10.48
C ARG A 46 -9.51 -16.25 -11.30
N ASP A 47 -9.28 -15.25 -12.14
CA ASP A 47 -7.99 -15.09 -12.84
C ASP A 47 -6.87 -14.89 -11.80
N PRO A 48 -5.83 -15.75 -11.80
CA PRO A 48 -4.68 -15.59 -10.91
C PRO A 48 -3.97 -14.24 -11.06
N VAL A 49 -3.94 -13.67 -12.26
CA VAL A 49 -3.29 -12.36 -12.50
C VAL A 49 -4.08 -11.25 -11.82
N ASP A 50 -5.40 -11.23 -11.99
CA ASP A 50 -6.25 -10.24 -11.32
C ASP A 50 -6.17 -10.37 -9.79
N HIS A 51 -6.16 -11.61 -9.28
CA HIS A 51 -5.98 -11.84 -7.85
C HIS A 51 -4.62 -11.33 -7.34
N TYR A 52 -3.56 -11.57 -8.09
CA TYR A 52 -2.22 -11.10 -7.74
C TYR A 52 -2.15 -9.57 -7.75
N LEU A 53 -2.71 -8.90 -8.76
CA LEU A 53 -2.78 -7.43 -8.79
C LEU A 53 -3.56 -6.84 -7.60
N ASP A 54 -4.64 -7.50 -7.16
CA ASP A 54 -5.37 -7.14 -5.95
C ASP A 54 -4.50 -7.26 -4.69
N VAL A 55 -3.73 -8.34 -4.58
CA VAL A 55 -2.79 -8.55 -3.47
C VAL A 55 -1.77 -7.40 -3.42
N LEU A 56 -1.18 -7.06 -4.56
CA LEU A 56 -0.18 -5.99 -4.68
C LEU A 56 -0.78 -4.62 -4.34
N SER A 57 -1.98 -4.33 -4.85
CA SER A 57 -2.73 -3.11 -4.54
C SER A 57 -2.99 -2.98 -3.04
N GLY A 58 -3.43 -4.05 -2.38
CA GLY A 58 -3.67 -4.06 -0.94
C GLY A 58 -2.38 -3.94 -0.13
N LYS A 59 -1.45 -4.86 -0.33
CA LYS A 59 -0.25 -5.04 0.51
C LYS A 59 0.77 -3.90 0.37
N THR A 60 1.01 -3.44 -0.86
CA THR A 60 2.06 -2.44 -1.16
C THR A 60 1.47 -1.14 -1.68
N GLY A 61 0.53 -1.21 -2.64
CA GLY A 61 -0.10 -0.04 -3.26
C GLY A 61 -0.76 0.89 -2.24
N SER A 62 -1.49 0.33 -1.27
CA SER A 62 -2.27 1.10 -0.28
C SER A 62 -1.43 2.07 0.56
N LEU A 63 -0.23 1.67 0.99
CA LEU A 63 0.65 2.51 1.80
C LEU A 63 1.31 3.62 0.97
N VAL A 64 1.64 3.35 -0.29
CA VAL A 64 2.19 4.38 -1.19
C VAL A 64 1.10 5.39 -1.55
N ALA A 65 -0.12 4.91 -1.82
CA ALA A 65 -1.29 5.74 -2.06
C ALA A 65 -1.59 6.66 -0.87
N VAL A 66 -1.59 6.11 0.36
CA VAL A 66 -1.87 6.91 1.57
C VAL A 66 -0.80 7.98 1.81
N SER A 67 0.46 7.65 1.51
CA SER A 67 1.58 8.61 1.62
C SER A 67 1.40 9.79 0.66
N GLY A 68 1.05 9.50 -0.61
CA GLY A 68 0.76 10.53 -1.61
C GLY A 68 -0.47 11.37 -1.24
N ARG A 69 -1.55 10.73 -0.79
CA ARG A 69 -2.80 11.37 -0.37
C ARG A 69 -2.57 12.34 0.78
N LEU A 70 -1.96 11.87 1.87
CA LEU A 70 -1.71 12.70 3.05
C LEU A 70 -0.74 13.84 2.74
N GLY A 71 0.32 13.60 1.97
CA GLY A 71 1.24 14.65 1.54
C GLY A 71 0.53 15.77 0.74
N ALA A 72 -0.34 15.39 -0.19
CA ALA A 72 -1.13 16.34 -0.98
C ALA A 72 -2.09 17.16 -0.10
N MET A 73 -2.84 16.48 0.78
CA MET A 73 -3.80 17.13 1.68
C MET A 73 -3.11 18.14 2.61
N MET A 74 -2.01 17.73 3.24
CA MET A 74 -1.28 18.57 4.20
C MET A 74 -0.55 19.75 3.53
N SER A 75 -0.35 19.69 2.21
CA SER A 75 0.19 20.82 1.43
C SER A 75 -0.85 21.90 1.08
N GLY A 76 -2.14 21.62 1.32
CA GLY A 76 -3.24 22.50 0.90
C GLY A 76 -3.55 22.43 -0.60
N ALA A 77 -3.19 21.32 -1.25
CA ALA A 77 -3.52 21.09 -2.65
C ALA A 77 -5.03 20.93 -2.86
N ASP A 78 -5.50 21.16 -4.09
CA ASP A 78 -6.91 20.93 -4.44
C ASP A 78 -7.26 19.43 -4.48
N GLU A 79 -8.56 19.13 -4.39
CA GLU A 79 -9.09 17.75 -4.38
C GLU A 79 -8.61 16.94 -5.60
N ARG A 80 -8.55 17.57 -6.77
CA ARG A 80 -8.06 16.94 -8.00
C ARG A 80 -6.62 16.47 -7.84
N THR A 81 -5.76 17.29 -7.24
CA THR A 81 -4.35 16.98 -7.02
C THR A 81 -4.20 15.88 -5.98
N VAL A 82 -5.02 15.91 -4.91
CA VAL A 82 -5.08 14.82 -3.91
C VAL A 82 -5.45 13.50 -4.58
N ASP A 83 -6.47 13.49 -5.43
CA ASP A 83 -6.92 12.28 -6.14
C ASP A 83 -5.85 11.75 -7.11
N VAL A 84 -5.21 12.65 -7.85
CA VAL A 84 -4.12 12.29 -8.78
C VAL A 84 -2.96 11.68 -8.03
N LEU A 85 -2.51 12.29 -6.92
CA LEU A 85 -1.40 11.76 -6.13
C LEU A 85 -1.75 10.45 -5.43
N THR A 86 -3.01 10.27 -5.01
CA THR A 86 -3.49 9.01 -4.45
C THR A 86 -3.41 7.88 -5.49
N GLN A 87 -3.96 8.10 -6.69
CA GLN A 87 -3.92 7.11 -7.77
C GLN A 87 -2.51 6.86 -8.29
N TYR A 88 -1.68 7.91 -8.37
CA TYR A 88 -0.29 7.78 -8.73
C TYR A 88 0.46 6.90 -7.72
N GLY A 89 0.28 7.16 -6.42
CA GLY A 89 0.90 6.38 -5.36
C GLY A 89 0.50 4.90 -5.42
N GLU A 90 -0.79 4.62 -5.62
CA GLU A 90 -1.30 3.25 -5.78
C GLU A 90 -0.60 2.51 -6.94
N ARG A 91 -0.59 3.13 -8.14
CA ARG A 91 0.03 2.55 -9.34
C ARG A 91 1.54 2.39 -9.16
N LEU A 92 2.20 3.36 -8.53
CA LEU A 92 3.63 3.29 -8.25
C LEU A 92 3.95 2.14 -7.29
N GLY A 93 3.16 1.96 -6.22
CA GLY A 93 3.37 0.85 -5.28
C GLY A 93 3.18 -0.52 -5.92
N ILE A 94 2.17 -0.67 -6.79
CA ILE A 94 1.97 -1.91 -7.57
C ILE A 94 3.15 -2.14 -8.52
N ALA A 95 3.55 -1.13 -9.28
CA ALA A 95 4.67 -1.24 -10.22
C ALA A 95 6.00 -1.56 -9.51
N PHE A 96 6.22 -0.97 -8.33
CA PHE A 96 7.38 -1.25 -7.51
C PHE A 96 7.42 -2.72 -7.07
N GLN A 97 6.32 -3.25 -6.53
CA GLN A 97 6.29 -4.66 -6.11
C GLN A 97 6.41 -5.62 -7.29
N LEU A 98 5.81 -5.31 -8.43
CA LEU A 98 5.99 -6.11 -9.66
C LEU A 98 7.46 -6.17 -10.07
N ALA A 99 8.17 -5.05 -10.02
CA ALA A 99 9.58 -5.01 -10.36
C ALA A 99 10.43 -5.81 -9.35
N ASP A 100 10.13 -5.68 -8.06
CA ASP A 100 10.77 -6.41 -6.96
C ASP A 100 10.62 -7.93 -7.15
N ASP A 101 9.40 -8.42 -7.35
CA ASP A 101 9.12 -9.85 -7.55
C ASP A 101 9.80 -10.41 -8.81
N VAL A 102 9.88 -9.62 -9.89
CA VAL A 102 10.62 -10.01 -11.11
C VAL A 102 12.12 -10.08 -10.87
N LEU A 103 12.68 -9.12 -10.10
CA LEU A 103 14.09 -9.12 -9.74
C LEU A 103 14.42 -10.32 -8.86
N ASP A 104 13.57 -10.65 -7.89
CA ASP A 104 13.73 -11.82 -7.02
C ASP A 104 13.81 -13.11 -7.85
N ILE A 105 12.86 -13.33 -8.77
CA ILE A 105 12.85 -14.50 -9.67
C ILE A 105 14.09 -14.53 -10.57
N ALA A 106 14.56 -13.37 -11.05
CA ALA A 106 15.75 -13.29 -11.90
C ALA A 106 17.04 -13.53 -11.10
N SER A 107 17.10 -13.08 -9.85
CA SER A 107 18.25 -13.17 -8.95
C SER A 107 18.52 -14.59 -8.45
N ASP A 108 17.49 -15.43 -8.34
CA ASP A 108 17.60 -16.86 -8.02
C ASP A 108 18.42 -17.68 -9.06
N SER A 109 18.93 -17.04 -10.11
CA SER A 109 19.84 -17.67 -11.09
C SER A 109 21.34 -17.40 -10.88
N HIS A 110 21.76 -16.46 -10.02
CA HIS A 110 23.16 -16.30 -9.60
C HIS A 110 23.28 -15.23 -8.49
N GLU A 111 23.85 -15.61 -7.33
CA GLU A 111 24.18 -14.78 -6.16
C GLU A 111 23.09 -14.60 -5.10
N SER A 112 22.99 -15.55 -4.17
CA SER A 112 22.49 -15.28 -2.82
C SER A 112 23.63 -14.68 -1.97
N GLY A 113 23.42 -13.47 -1.47
CA GLY A 113 24.16 -12.89 -0.35
C GLY A 113 23.51 -13.22 0.99
#